data_AF-A0A960XEZ3-F1
#
_entry.id   AF-A0A960XEZ3-F1
#
_cell.length_a   1.000
_cell.length_b   1.000
_cell.length_c   1.000
_cell.angle_alpha   90.00
_cell.angle_beta   90.00
_cell.angle_gamma   90.00
#
_symmetry.space_group_name_H-M   'P 1'
#
loop_
_entity.id
_entity.type
_entity.pdbx_description
1 polymer ?
#
loop_
_entity_poly.entity_id
_entity_poly.type
_entity_poly.pdbx_seq_one_letter_code
_entity_poly.pdbx_strand_id
1 'polypeptide(L)'
;MLENYEDFTEQQIKILERYVSNTSSNIFCLRNLPEVIKGALFSRYSRSSLGLRSLLLKDFVLNEETAFSSIVGEQTEHGHEQQFVAIKKAQNFYDRILDGYGDDSIGELGGAHLAVENVSMIAAKIIEDARIGGSPLEKSTRYIYFDQKVNGEYLFYREPVIMTSAFRDDYVEMCNQLFETYSKLIPPLTEYMEKKFPREHDVSNVAYT
;
A
#
# COMPACT_ATOMS: atom_id res chain seq x y z
N MET A 1 23.38 24.34 -14.08
CA MET A 1 23.62 23.96 -12.68
C MET A 1 25.00 23.32 -12.60
N LEU A 2 25.67 23.37 -11.45
CA LEU A 2 26.91 22.62 -11.26
C LEU A 2 26.58 21.12 -11.36
N GLU A 3 27.28 20.40 -12.21
CA GLU A 3 27.25 18.93 -12.25
C GLU A 3 28.31 18.40 -11.30
N ASN A 4 28.08 17.24 -10.69
CA ASN A 4 29.03 16.56 -9.81
C ASN A 4 29.58 17.44 -8.67
N TYR A 5 28.72 18.22 -8.02
CA TYR A 5 29.14 19.13 -6.94
C TYR A 5 29.51 18.42 -5.63
N GLU A 6 29.22 17.12 -5.52
CA GLU A 6 29.59 16.27 -4.38
C GLU A 6 30.60 15.22 -4.84
N ASP A 7 31.74 15.14 -4.16
CA ASP A 7 32.79 14.16 -4.43
C ASP A 7 32.63 12.94 -3.51
N PHE A 8 32.58 11.75 -4.10
CA PHE A 8 32.49 10.47 -3.38
C PHE A 8 33.64 9.54 -3.79
N THR A 9 34.13 8.75 -2.84
CA THR A 9 35.11 7.69 -3.14
C THR A 9 34.46 6.56 -3.94
N GLU A 10 35.26 5.74 -4.64
CA GLU A 10 34.74 4.56 -5.36
C GLU A 10 33.93 3.62 -4.46
N GLN A 11 34.33 3.47 -3.19
CA GLN A 11 33.61 2.66 -2.22
C GLN A 11 32.25 3.29 -1.87
N GLN A 12 32.21 4.60 -1.66
CA GLN A 12 30.97 5.34 -1.40
C GLN A 12 30.02 5.30 -2.59
N ILE A 13 30.54 5.41 -3.82
CA ILE A 13 29.76 5.28 -5.06
C ILE A 13 29.11 3.90 -5.13
N LYS A 14 29.85 2.82 -4.91
CA LYS A 14 29.31 1.44 -4.91
C LYS A 14 28.20 1.22 -3.89
N ILE A 15 28.28 1.89 -2.73
CA ILE A 15 27.22 1.86 -1.71
C ILE A 15 26.01 2.64 -2.20
N LEU A 16 26.21 3.89 -2.64
CA LEU A 16 25.15 4.78 -3.11
C LEU A 16 24.38 4.18 -4.27
N GLU A 17 25.06 3.53 -5.22
CA GLU A 17 24.43 2.85 -6.36
C GLU A 17 23.32 1.89 -5.93
N ARG A 18 23.36 1.29 -4.73
CA ARG A 18 22.28 0.41 -4.25
C ARG A 18 21.00 1.17 -3.90
N TYR A 19 21.13 2.43 -3.50
CA TYR A 19 20.08 3.22 -2.87
C TYR A 19 19.63 4.44 -3.65
N VAL A 20 20.39 4.86 -4.65
CA VAL A 20 20.00 5.94 -5.58
C VAL A 20 20.07 5.48 -7.03
N SER A 21 19.25 6.09 -7.90
CA SER A 21 19.28 5.81 -9.35
C SER A 21 20.47 6.45 -10.07
N ASN A 22 21.06 7.49 -9.50
CA ASN A 22 22.24 8.18 -10.03
C ASN A 22 23.05 8.83 -8.89
N THR A 23 24.37 8.70 -8.92
CA THR A 23 25.28 9.17 -7.87
C THR A 23 25.80 10.59 -8.07
N SER A 24 25.62 11.18 -9.26
CA SER A 24 26.32 12.40 -9.68
C SER A 24 25.40 13.45 -10.30
N SER A 25 24.28 13.02 -10.89
CA SER A 25 23.22 13.88 -11.44
C SER A 25 22.51 14.67 -10.33
N ASN A 26 22.03 15.85 -10.73
CA ASN A 26 21.17 16.70 -9.91
C ASN A 26 19.76 16.11 -9.71
N ILE A 27 19.33 15.21 -10.59
CA ILE A 27 18.04 14.51 -10.52
C ILE A 27 18.29 13.02 -10.37
N PHE A 28 17.79 12.45 -9.29
CA PHE A 28 17.89 11.02 -8.97
C PHE A 28 16.72 10.60 -8.08
N CYS A 29 16.47 9.30 -8.02
CA CYS A 29 15.43 8.68 -7.19
C CYS A 29 16.08 7.87 -6.08
N LEU A 30 15.48 7.87 -4.88
CA LEU A 30 15.79 6.88 -3.85
C LEU A 30 15.17 5.53 -4.23
N ARG A 31 15.90 4.44 -3.99
CA ARG A 31 15.46 3.06 -4.23
C ARG A 31 15.94 2.15 -3.11
N ASN A 32 15.28 1.02 -2.90
CA ASN A 32 15.73 -0.02 -1.96
C ASN A 32 16.02 0.47 -0.52
N LEU A 33 15.38 1.57 -0.11
CA LEU A 33 15.43 2.09 1.26
C LEU A 33 14.08 1.87 1.93
N PRO A 34 14.04 1.43 3.19
CA PRO A 34 12.82 1.39 3.97
C PRO A 34 12.19 2.79 4.09
N GLU A 35 10.86 2.89 4.08
CA GLU A 35 10.15 4.18 4.11
C GLU A 35 10.55 5.03 5.32
N VAL A 36 10.74 4.40 6.48
CA VAL A 36 11.23 5.00 7.73
C VAL A 36 12.54 5.75 7.52
N ILE A 37 13.48 5.16 6.77
CA ILE A 37 14.79 5.77 6.48
C ILE A 37 14.63 6.94 5.51
N LYS A 38 13.75 6.83 4.50
CA LYS A 38 13.47 7.95 3.58
C LYS A 38 12.90 9.15 4.34
N GLY A 39 11.91 8.92 5.21
CA GLY A 39 11.32 9.98 6.04
C GLY A 39 12.35 10.68 6.92
N ALA A 40 13.14 9.90 7.67
CA ALA A 40 14.22 10.44 8.51
C ALA A 40 15.28 11.21 7.69
N LEU A 41 15.65 10.69 6.52
CA LEU A 41 16.63 11.32 5.64
C LEU A 41 16.14 12.66 5.10
N PHE A 42 14.88 12.75 4.65
CA PHE A 42 14.30 14.00 4.18
C PHE A 42 14.11 15.02 5.31
N SER A 43 13.76 14.57 6.52
CA SER A 43 13.73 15.42 7.72
C SER A 43 15.09 16.06 8.03
N ARG A 44 16.17 15.29 7.92
CA ARG A 44 17.54 15.80 8.10
C ARG A 44 17.97 16.72 6.96
N TYR A 45 17.59 16.37 5.72
CA TYR A 45 17.92 17.14 4.53
C TYR A 45 17.33 18.55 4.54
N SER A 46 16.08 18.72 4.99
CA SER A 46 15.43 20.03 5.05
C SER A 46 16.12 21.04 5.96
N ARG A 47 17.02 20.58 6.85
CA ARG A 47 17.72 21.39 7.86
C ARG A 47 19.25 21.30 7.76
N SER A 48 19.77 20.74 6.66
CA SER A 48 21.19 20.54 6.44
C SER A 48 21.67 21.30 5.21
N SER A 49 22.93 21.75 5.23
CA SER A 49 23.60 22.30 4.05
C SER A 49 24.19 21.22 3.13
N LEU A 50 24.13 19.94 3.52
CA LEU A 50 24.65 18.80 2.75
C LEU A 50 23.60 18.26 1.78
N GLY A 51 24.08 17.69 0.68
CA GLY A 51 23.23 16.93 -0.25
C GLY A 51 22.65 15.67 0.37
N LEU A 52 21.52 15.20 -0.18
CA LEU A 52 20.80 14.01 0.30
C LEU A 52 21.68 12.75 0.28
N ARG A 53 22.56 12.60 -0.73
CA ARG A 53 23.51 11.48 -0.87
C ARG A 53 24.57 11.51 0.23
N SER A 54 25.14 12.68 0.50
CA SER A 54 26.10 12.87 1.60
C SER A 54 25.48 12.57 2.97
N LEU A 55 24.25 13.00 3.19
CA LEU A 55 23.51 12.69 4.43
C LEU A 55 23.22 11.21 4.57
N LEU A 56 22.78 10.54 3.50
CA LEU A 56 22.53 9.09 3.52
C LEU A 56 23.79 8.33 3.95
N LEU A 57 24.95 8.66 3.36
CA LEU A 57 26.20 8.02 3.73
C LEU A 57 26.60 8.35 5.17
N LYS A 58 26.65 9.63 5.52
CA LYS A 58 27.19 10.10 6.80
C LYS A 58 26.31 9.73 7.99
N ASP A 59 25.02 10.06 7.92
CA ASP A 59 24.13 10.00 9.07
C ASP A 59 23.49 8.60 9.22
N PHE A 60 23.43 7.80 8.14
CA PHE A 60 22.79 6.50 8.12
C PHE A 60 23.76 5.35 7.85
N VAL A 61 24.38 5.29 6.65
CA VAL A 61 25.15 4.09 6.26
C VAL A 61 26.44 3.91 7.06
N LEU A 62 27.19 4.98 7.29
CA LEU A 62 28.48 4.95 7.99
C LEU A 62 28.35 5.17 9.50
N ASN A 63 27.13 5.39 10.00
CA ASN A 63 26.87 5.62 11.40
C ASN A 63 26.45 4.32 12.08
N GLU A 64 27.33 3.76 12.91
CA GLU A 64 27.11 2.48 13.61
C GLU A 64 25.90 2.50 14.56
N GLU A 65 25.49 3.68 15.04
CA GLU A 65 24.33 3.81 15.94
C GLU A 65 23.00 3.52 15.22
N THR A 66 22.92 3.72 13.91
CA THR A 66 21.65 3.59 13.17
C THR A 66 21.26 2.16 12.86
N ALA A 67 22.17 1.20 13.03
CA ALA A 67 21.98 -0.20 12.65
C ALA A 67 21.43 -0.37 11.20
N PHE A 68 21.85 0.50 10.28
CA PHE A 68 21.32 0.58 8.91
C PHE A 68 21.32 -0.77 8.17
N SER A 69 22.40 -1.54 8.26
CA SER A 69 22.50 -2.87 7.65
C SER A 69 21.45 -3.86 8.17
N SER A 70 21.11 -3.78 9.46
CA SER A 70 20.06 -4.59 10.07
C SER A 70 18.65 -4.16 9.65
N ILE A 71 18.46 -2.88 9.31
CA ILE A 71 17.17 -2.30 8.91
C ILE A 71 16.85 -2.57 7.44
N VAL A 72 17.86 -2.47 6.58
CA VAL A 72 17.71 -2.73 5.13
C VAL A 72 17.64 -4.24 4.82
N GLY A 73 17.91 -5.09 5.81
CA GLY A 73 17.77 -6.53 5.67
C GLY A 73 18.86 -7.15 4.81
N GLU A 74 20.11 -6.68 4.90
CA GLU A 74 21.23 -7.41 4.33
C GLU A 74 21.26 -8.80 4.97
N GLN A 75 20.94 -9.83 4.18
CA GLN A 75 20.77 -11.20 4.63
C GLN A 75 22.01 -11.69 5.37
N THR A 76 21.90 -11.77 6.68
CA THR A 76 22.64 -12.73 7.49
C THR A 76 21.58 -13.67 8.04
N GLU A 77 21.76 -14.97 7.78
CA GLU A 77 20.82 -16.06 8.09
C GLU A 77 20.63 -16.26 9.61
N HIS A 78 20.20 -15.27 10.38
CA HIS A 78 20.26 -15.35 11.85
C HIS A 78 18.91 -14.98 12.50
N GLY A 79 18.55 -15.77 13.52
CA GLY A 79 17.18 -16.04 13.98
C GLY A 79 16.35 -14.87 14.53
N HIS A 80 15.08 -15.18 14.80
CA HIS A 80 13.99 -14.28 15.22
C HIS A 80 14.35 -13.26 16.33
N GLU A 81 15.29 -13.57 17.23
CA GLU A 81 15.71 -12.65 18.31
C GLU A 81 16.53 -11.46 17.79
N GLN A 82 17.39 -11.64 16.79
CA GLN A 82 18.20 -10.54 16.24
C GLN A 82 17.36 -9.56 15.43
N GLN A 83 16.31 -10.06 14.77
CA GLN A 83 15.34 -9.24 14.06
C GLN A 83 14.55 -8.33 15.02
N PHE A 84 14.13 -8.84 16.19
CA PHE A 84 13.43 -8.05 17.20
C PHE A 84 14.31 -6.93 17.78
N VAL A 85 15.59 -7.21 18.03
CA VAL A 85 16.56 -6.21 18.51
C VAL A 85 16.85 -5.15 17.45
N ALA A 86 16.96 -5.54 16.17
CA ALA A 86 17.12 -4.61 15.06
C ALA A 86 15.91 -3.69 14.89
N ILE A 87 14.70 -4.24 14.96
CA ILE A 87 13.44 -3.48 14.93
C ILE A 87 13.39 -2.49 16.11
N LYS A 88 13.78 -2.91 17.31
CA LYS A 88 13.78 -2.03 18.49
C LYS A 88 14.81 -0.91 18.41
N LYS A 89 15.99 -1.16 17.84
CA LYS A 89 16.99 -0.11 17.56
C LYS A 89 16.49 0.87 16.49
N ALA A 90 15.86 0.36 15.43
CA ALA A 90 15.24 1.17 14.39
C ALA A 90 14.13 2.05 14.96
N GLN A 91 13.27 1.48 15.83
CA GLN A 91 12.20 2.20 16.51
C GLN A 91 12.77 3.29 17.42
N ASN A 92 13.75 3.01 18.27
CA ASN A 92 14.36 4.02 19.14
C ASN A 92 15.06 5.14 18.35
N PHE A 93 15.73 4.79 17.25
CA PHE A 93 16.31 5.76 16.33
C PHE A 93 15.21 6.63 15.70
N TYR A 94 14.10 6.00 15.30
CA TYR A 94 12.94 6.67 14.72
C TYR A 94 12.24 7.60 15.71
N ASP A 95 11.94 7.13 16.93
CA ASP A 95 11.32 7.91 18.00
C ASP A 95 12.18 9.15 18.32
N ARG A 96 13.52 9.01 18.37
CA ARG A 96 14.43 10.16 18.55
C ARG A 96 14.34 11.19 17.43
N ILE A 97 14.09 10.75 16.19
CA ILE A 97 13.96 11.61 15.01
C ILE A 97 12.54 12.18 14.88
N LEU A 98 11.49 11.45 15.25
CA LEU A 98 10.12 11.93 15.22
C LEU A 98 9.79 12.84 16.41
N ASP A 99 10.05 12.38 17.64
CA ASP A 99 9.75 13.13 18.87
C ASP A 99 10.57 14.41 18.97
N GLY A 100 11.79 14.41 18.42
CA GLY A 100 12.67 15.57 18.45
C GLY A 100 12.20 16.75 17.59
N TYR A 101 11.29 16.52 16.63
CA TYR A 101 11.05 17.50 15.55
C TYR A 101 9.58 17.80 15.21
N GLY A 102 8.60 16.99 15.65
CA GLY A 102 7.17 17.36 15.63
C GLY A 102 6.62 17.79 14.26
N ASP A 103 7.17 17.26 13.17
CA ASP A 103 6.88 17.70 11.80
C ASP A 103 6.02 16.66 11.08
N ASP A 104 4.72 16.94 10.96
CA ASP A 104 3.71 16.05 10.37
C ASP A 104 4.07 15.64 8.92
N SER A 105 4.85 16.46 8.20
CA SER A 105 5.30 16.19 6.83
C SER A 105 6.19 14.95 6.69
N ILE A 106 6.85 14.52 7.78
CA ILE A 106 7.66 13.29 7.80
C ILE A 106 6.74 12.06 7.77
N GLY A 107 5.60 12.14 8.46
CA GLY A 107 4.60 11.07 8.49
C GLY A 107 3.96 10.83 7.12
N GLU A 108 3.79 11.90 6.32
CA GLU A 108 3.24 11.81 4.96
C GLU A 108 4.14 11.05 3.97
N LEU A 109 5.43 10.91 4.25
CA LEU A 109 6.35 10.12 3.44
C LEU A 109 6.21 8.61 3.68
N GLY A 110 5.54 8.22 4.77
CA GLY A 110 5.24 6.83 5.08
C GLY A 110 3.98 6.35 4.34
N GLY A 111 4.10 5.23 3.63
CA GLY A 111 2.97 4.54 3.03
C GLY A 111 2.64 3.24 3.78
N ALA A 112 1.35 2.91 3.86
CA ALA A 112 0.88 1.60 4.32
C ALA A 112 -0.01 0.96 3.24
N HIS A 113 0.15 -0.36 3.05
CA HIS A 113 -0.76 -1.13 2.22
C HIS A 113 -1.79 -1.78 3.14
N LEU A 114 -3.06 -1.43 2.94
CA LEU A 114 -4.19 -1.91 3.74
C LEU A 114 -5.06 -2.82 2.87
N ALA A 115 -5.31 -4.04 3.35
CA ALA A 115 -6.32 -4.92 2.79
C ALA A 115 -7.57 -4.86 3.67
N VAL A 116 -8.71 -4.49 3.08
CA VAL A 116 -9.98 -4.37 3.78
C VAL A 116 -10.97 -5.33 3.13
N GLU A 117 -11.41 -6.34 3.89
CA GLU A 117 -12.27 -7.42 3.41
C GLU A 117 -13.56 -7.51 4.22
N ASN A 118 -14.61 -8.08 3.61
CA ASN A 118 -15.92 -8.27 4.24
C ASN A 118 -16.54 -6.98 4.81
N VAL A 119 -16.34 -5.86 4.12
CA VAL A 119 -17.00 -4.59 4.41
C VAL A 119 -18.16 -4.35 3.44
N SER A 120 -19.15 -3.59 3.88
CA SER A 120 -20.27 -3.22 3.01
C SER A 120 -19.81 -2.27 1.89
N MET A 121 -20.54 -2.25 0.77
CA MET A 121 -20.29 -1.28 -0.30
C MET A 121 -20.31 0.17 0.21
N ILE A 122 -21.19 0.47 1.18
CA ILE A 122 -21.26 1.82 1.78
C ILE A 122 -19.97 2.13 2.54
N ALA A 123 -19.46 1.19 3.34
CA ALA A 123 -18.21 1.37 4.07
C ALA A 123 -17.02 1.50 3.11
N ALA A 124 -16.98 0.71 2.04
CA ALA A 124 -15.96 0.84 1.00
C ALA A 124 -15.94 2.25 0.41
N LYS A 125 -17.11 2.83 0.07
CA LYS A 125 -17.17 4.20 -0.48
C LYS A 125 -16.71 5.26 0.52
N ILE A 126 -17.06 5.13 1.80
CA ILE A 126 -16.56 6.05 2.84
C ILE A 126 -15.02 6.02 2.91
N ILE A 127 -14.41 4.83 2.83
CA ILE A 127 -12.95 4.67 2.84
C ILE A 127 -12.33 5.31 1.58
N GLU A 128 -12.90 5.03 0.42
CA GLU A 128 -12.39 5.52 -0.87
C GLU A 128 -12.55 7.02 -1.07
N ASP A 129 -13.57 7.64 -0.46
CA ASP A 129 -13.81 9.07 -0.54
C ASP A 129 -12.83 9.88 0.32
N ALA A 130 -12.15 9.27 1.29
CA ALA A 130 -11.07 9.86 2.07
C ALA A 130 -9.74 9.90 1.29
N ARG A 131 -9.74 10.56 0.13
CA ARG A 131 -8.69 10.44 -0.93
C ARG A 131 -7.32 11.05 -0.63
N ILE A 132 -7.11 11.75 0.48
CA ILE A 132 -5.82 12.41 0.73
C ILE A 132 -4.76 11.33 1.00
N GLY A 133 -3.86 11.12 0.02
CA GLY A 133 -2.78 10.13 0.10
C GLY A 133 -3.18 8.68 -0.21
N GLY A 134 -4.47 8.39 -0.46
CA GLY A 134 -4.97 7.06 -0.76
C GLY A 134 -4.98 6.71 -2.25
N SER A 135 -4.61 5.48 -2.60
CA SER A 135 -4.76 4.90 -3.95
C SER A 135 -5.55 3.59 -3.88
N PRO A 136 -6.89 3.64 -3.76
CA PRO A 136 -7.70 2.45 -3.53
C PRO A 136 -7.79 1.56 -4.79
N LEU A 137 -7.88 0.25 -4.57
CA LEU A 137 -8.20 -0.74 -5.59
C LEU A 137 -9.34 -1.63 -5.07
N GLU A 138 -10.53 -1.48 -5.68
CA GLU A 138 -11.74 -2.22 -5.30
C GLU A 138 -11.96 -3.43 -6.21
N LYS A 139 -12.56 -4.49 -5.67
CA LYS A 139 -13.11 -5.58 -6.48
C LYS A 139 -14.19 -5.03 -7.42
N SER A 140 -14.00 -5.23 -8.73
CA SER A 140 -14.92 -4.70 -9.72
C SER A 140 -16.12 -5.62 -9.95
N THR A 141 -17.32 -5.10 -9.76
CA THR A 141 -18.59 -5.76 -10.12
C THR A 141 -18.75 -6.00 -11.62
N ARG A 142 -17.85 -5.46 -12.46
CA ARG A 142 -17.79 -5.76 -13.90
C ARG A 142 -17.11 -7.09 -14.21
N TYR A 143 -16.20 -7.55 -13.35
CA TYR A 143 -15.36 -8.73 -13.61
C TYR A 143 -15.67 -9.90 -12.67
N ILE A 144 -16.29 -9.62 -11.52
CA ILE A 144 -16.73 -10.67 -10.60
C ILE A 144 -18.18 -10.46 -10.20
N TYR A 145 -18.91 -11.56 -10.10
CA TYR A 145 -20.27 -11.56 -9.57
C TYR A 145 -20.24 -11.73 -8.06
N PHE A 146 -21.08 -10.94 -7.37
CA PHE A 146 -21.14 -10.90 -5.90
C PHE A 146 -22.20 -11.86 -5.35
N ASP A 147 -22.66 -12.81 -6.17
CA ASP A 147 -23.75 -13.71 -5.86
C ASP A 147 -23.31 -15.04 -5.24
N GLN A 148 -22.08 -15.11 -4.76
CA GLN A 148 -21.56 -16.29 -4.11
C GLN A 148 -21.98 -16.31 -2.64
N LYS A 149 -22.43 -17.49 -2.18
CA LYS A 149 -22.79 -17.71 -0.78
C LYS A 149 -21.57 -18.15 0.02
N VAL A 150 -21.45 -17.65 1.25
CA VAL A 150 -20.47 -18.12 2.24
C VAL A 150 -21.25 -18.79 3.37
N ASN A 151 -20.92 -20.05 3.67
CA ASN A 151 -21.65 -20.86 4.66
C ASN A 151 -23.18 -20.91 4.43
N GLY A 152 -23.59 -20.90 3.16
CA GLY A 152 -25.00 -20.94 2.78
C GLY A 152 -25.73 -19.58 2.80
N GLU A 153 -25.04 -18.49 3.14
CA GLU A 153 -25.63 -17.15 3.21
C GLU A 153 -25.05 -16.20 2.16
N TYR A 154 -25.87 -15.30 1.62
CA TYR A 154 -25.39 -14.18 0.82
C TYR A 154 -24.71 -13.13 1.69
N LEU A 155 -23.72 -12.45 1.13
CA LEU A 155 -22.98 -11.40 1.82
C LEU A 155 -23.70 -10.06 1.70
N PHE A 156 -24.51 -9.72 2.70
CA PHE A 156 -24.99 -8.36 2.95
C PHE A 156 -24.83 -7.99 4.42
N TYR A 157 -24.76 -6.69 4.67
CA TYR A 157 -24.58 -6.17 6.02
C TYR A 157 -25.83 -6.37 6.87
N ARG A 158 -25.75 -7.16 7.94
CA ARG A 158 -26.85 -7.38 8.88
C ARG A 158 -26.81 -6.32 9.97
N GLU A 159 -27.54 -5.22 9.78
CA GLU A 159 -27.55 -4.09 10.71
C GLU A 159 -28.12 -4.50 12.09
N PRO A 160 -27.39 -4.31 13.21
CA PRO A 160 -27.77 -4.83 14.53
C PRO A 160 -29.15 -4.40 15.05
N VAL A 161 -29.56 -3.15 14.84
CA VAL A 161 -30.87 -2.64 15.29
C VAL A 161 -31.99 -3.33 14.52
N ILE A 162 -31.87 -3.46 13.19
CA ILE A 162 -32.84 -4.20 12.37
C ILE A 162 -32.89 -5.67 12.80
N MET A 163 -31.74 -6.30 13.06
CA MET A 163 -31.66 -7.71 13.45
C MET A 163 -32.32 -8.04 14.79
N THR A 164 -32.53 -7.04 15.65
CA THR A 164 -33.23 -7.18 16.93
C THR A 164 -34.67 -6.63 16.90
N SER A 165 -35.09 -6.10 15.75
CA SER A 165 -36.41 -5.51 15.56
C SER A 165 -37.43 -6.51 15.01
N ALA A 166 -38.70 -6.09 14.97
CA ALA A 166 -39.77 -6.84 14.31
C ALA A 166 -39.58 -6.99 12.78
N PHE A 167 -38.69 -6.21 12.16
CA PHE A 167 -38.44 -6.20 10.71
C PHE A 167 -37.29 -7.11 10.28
N ARG A 168 -36.68 -7.86 11.21
CA ARG A 168 -35.53 -8.74 10.94
C ARG A 168 -35.80 -9.67 9.76
N ASP A 169 -36.91 -10.41 9.82
CA ASP A 169 -37.18 -11.48 8.86
C ASP A 169 -37.50 -10.90 7.47
N ASP A 170 -38.32 -9.83 7.43
CA ASP A 170 -38.60 -9.07 6.20
C ASP A 170 -37.31 -8.55 5.54
N TYR A 171 -36.39 -7.99 6.34
CA TYR A 171 -35.11 -7.49 5.83
C TYR A 171 -34.26 -8.62 5.23
N VAL A 172 -34.09 -9.72 5.96
CA VAL A 172 -33.27 -10.86 5.53
C VAL A 172 -33.87 -11.51 4.29
N GLU A 173 -35.18 -11.71 4.26
CA GLU A 173 -35.88 -12.27 3.12
C GLU A 173 -35.72 -11.37 1.89
N MET A 174 -35.97 -10.07 2.03
CA MET A 174 -35.84 -9.11 0.93
C MET A 174 -34.41 -9.10 0.37
N CYS A 175 -33.39 -9.01 1.21
CA CYS A 175 -32.00 -9.03 0.76
C CYS A 175 -31.65 -10.34 0.03
N ASN A 176 -32.09 -11.50 0.55
CA ASN A 176 -31.90 -12.78 -0.14
C ASN A 176 -32.61 -12.79 -1.49
N GLN A 177 -33.85 -12.31 -1.58
CA GLN A 177 -34.60 -12.23 -2.84
C GLN A 177 -33.90 -11.33 -3.87
N LEU A 178 -33.30 -10.21 -3.44
CA LEU A 178 -32.51 -9.34 -4.32
C LEU A 178 -31.30 -10.07 -4.92
N PHE A 179 -30.54 -10.82 -4.10
CA PHE A 179 -29.41 -11.61 -4.59
C PHE A 179 -29.85 -12.75 -5.50
N GLU A 180 -30.88 -13.50 -5.14
CA GLU A 180 -31.42 -14.59 -5.98
C GLU A 180 -31.90 -14.04 -7.33
N THR A 181 -32.52 -12.85 -7.33
CA THR A 181 -32.95 -12.17 -8.56
C THR A 181 -31.74 -11.75 -9.40
N TYR A 182 -30.74 -11.14 -8.78
CA TYR A 182 -29.48 -10.78 -9.43
C TYR A 182 -28.82 -12.02 -10.09
N SER A 183 -28.63 -13.11 -9.36
CA SER A 183 -28.09 -14.38 -9.90
C SER A 183 -28.87 -14.89 -11.10
N LYS A 184 -30.21 -14.91 -11.00
CA LYS A 184 -31.09 -15.44 -12.06
C LYS A 184 -31.09 -14.59 -13.32
N LEU A 185 -30.82 -13.29 -13.19
CA LEU A 185 -30.77 -12.36 -14.31
C LEU A 185 -29.44 -12.43 -15.08
N ILE A 186 -28.35 -12.86 -14.45
CA ILE A 186 -27.03 -12.92 -15.11
C ILE A 186 -27.07 -13.78 -16.39
N PRO A 187 -27.43 -15.08 -16.36
CA PRO A 187 -27.37 -15.92 -17.57
C PRO A 187 -28.21 -15.40 -18.76
N PRO A 188 -29.51 -15.04 -18.61
CA PRO A 188 -30.31 -14.59 -19.75
C PRO A 188 -29.86 -13.22 -20.29
N LEU A 189 -29.36 -12.33 -19.42
CA LEU A 189 -28.80 -11.06 -19.88
C LEU A 189 -27.48 -11.26 -20.61
N THR A 190 -26.60 -12.14 -20.13
CA THR A 190 -25.36 -12.50 -20.83
C THR A 190 -25.67 -13.04 -22.22
N GLU A 191 -26.57 -14.02 -22.34
CA GLU A 191 -26.96 -14.60 -23.64
C GLU A 191 -27.53 -13.53 -24.59
N TYR A 192 -28.35 -12.61 -24.08
CA TYR A 192 -28.89 -11.50 -24.87
C TYR A 192 -27.80 -10.55 -25.34
N MET A 193 -26.85 -10.19 -24.47
CA MET A 193 -25.74 -9.31 -24.81
C MET A 193 -24.81 -9.96 -25.84
N GLU A 194 -24.52 -11.25 -25.71
CA GLU A 194 -23.69 -11.99 -26.67
C GLU A 194 -24.32 -12.04 -28.07
N LYS A 195 -25.65 -12.17 -28.14
CA LYS A 195 -26.38 -12.10 -29.42
C LYS A 195 -26.33 -10.71 -30.05
N LYS A 196 -26.40 -9.66 -29.23
CA LYS A 196 -26.45 -8.27 -29.69
C LYS A 196 -25.07 -7.72 -30.03
N PHE A 197 -24.04 -8.16 -29.33
CA PHE A 197 -22.66 -7.74 -29.47
C PHE A 197 -21.77 -8.99 -29.61
N PRO A 198 -21.75 -9.64 -30.79
CA PRO A 198 -20.97 -10.86 -30.99
C PRO A 198 -19.48 -10.61 -30.82
N ARG A 199 -18.76 -11.61 -30.30
CA ARG A 199 -17.31 -11.57 -30.13
C ARG A 199 -16.60 -11.32 -31.47
N GLU A 200 -15.74 -10.30 -31.50
CA GLU A 200 -14.83 -10.07 -32.63
C GLU A 200 -13.74 -11.14 -32.70
N HIS A 201 -13.23 -11.43 -33.90
CA HIS A 201 -12.34 -12.57 -34.14
C HIS A 201 -11.01 -12.47 -33.36
N ASP A 202 -10.53 -11.25 -33.12
CA ASP A 202 -9.27 -10.91 -32.44
C ASP A 202 -9.42 -10.72 -30.92
N VAL A 203 -10.64 -10.66 -30.40
CA VAL A 203 -10.90 -10.53 -28.96
C VAL A 203 -10.94 -11.90 -28.29
N SER A 204 -10.07 -12.15 -27.31
CA SER A 204 -10.08 -13.41 -26.55
C SER A 204 -11.41 -13.64 -25.82
N ASN A 205 -11.77 -14.90 -25.57
CA ASN A 205 -13.02 -15.21 -24.86
C ASN A 205 -13.07 -14.58 -23.46
N VAL A 206 -11.96 -14.60 -22.73
CA VAL A 206 -11.84 -14.01 -21.37
C VAL A 206 -12.01 -12.49 -21.36
N ALA A 207 -11.65 -11.80 -22.45
CA ALA A 207 -11.86 -10.36 -22.56
C ALA A 207 -13.30 -10.01 -23.01
N TYR A 208 -14.04 -10.99 -23.52
CA TYR A 208 -15.38 -10.85 -24.07
C TYR A 208 -16.48 -11.20 -23.06
N THR A 209 -16.27 -12.25 -22.26
CA THR A 209 -17.16 -12.71 -21.18
C THR A 209 -16.69 -12.19 -19.83
#